data_AF-A0A835Z3C1-F1
#
_entry.id   AF-A0A835Z3C1-F1
#
_cell.length_a   1.000
_cell.length_b   1.000
_cell.length_c   1.000
_cell.angle_alpha   90.00
_cell.angle_beta   90.00
_cell.angle_gamma   90.00
#
_symmetry.space_group_name_H-M   'P 1'
#
loop_
_entity.id
_entity.type
_entity.pdbx_description
1 polymer ?
#
loop_
_entity_poly.entity_id
_entity_poly.type
_entity_poly.pdbx_seq_one_letter_code
_entity_poly.pdbx_strand_id
1 'polypeptide(L)'
;PPLSPFGLLEELLWYDPWRLLMACIMLNQTSRRQVDPVLAQFLDTHPTPESAAKADPTALAPMLKPLGLNKKRPVAVVRFSREYLAWRSGRALHWVGQYGVDAYDIFVLQKWETVTPDDSVLRCYVDW
;
A
#
# COMPACT_ATOMS: atom_id res chain seq x y z
N PRO A 1 1.05 14.26 7.69
CA PRO A 1 2.28 13.78 8.36
C PRO A 1 3.46 14.64 7.88
N PRO A 2 4.42 15.00 8.76
CA PRO A 2 5.65 15.69 8.35
C PRO A 2 6.50 14.82 7.41
N LEU A 3 7.31 15.46 6.56
CA LEU A 3 8.27 14.74 5.71
C LEU A 3 9.53 14.44 6.51
N SER A 4 9.88 13.17 6.62
CA SER A 4 11.04 12.66 7.35
C SER A 4 12.27 12.56 6.44
N PRO A 5 13.49 12.45 6.99
CA PRO A 5 14.68 12.16 6.19
C PRO A 5 14.69 10.73 5.60
N PHE A 6 13.78 9.85 6.01
CA PHE A 6 13.67 8.47 5.52
C PHE A 6 12.88 8.39 4.20
N GLY A 7 12.02 9.39 3.96
CA GLY A 7 11.30 9.61 2.71
C GLY A 7 10.31 8.51 2.35
N LEU A 8 9.55 7.96 3.29
CA LEU A 8 8.64 6.83 3.08
C LEU A 8 7.60 7.11 1.97
N LEU A 9 7.06 6.06 1.33
CA LEU A 9 5.96 6.24 0.36
C LEU A 9 4.68 6.70 1.06
N GLU A 10 4.48 6.23 2.28
CA GLU A 10 3.35 6.53 3.14
C GLU A 10 3.25 8.04 3.43
N GLU A 11 4.39 8.72 3.59
CA GLU A 11 4.47 10.19 3.74
C GLU A 11 3.96 10.95 2.51
N LEU A 12 4.05 10.34 1.32
CA LEU A 12 3.65 10.95 0.06
C LEU A 12 2.22 10.61 -0.35
N LEU A 13 1.63 9.58 0.26
CA LEU A 13 0.35 9.01 -0.17
C LEU A 13 -0.76 9.08 0.89
N TRP A 14 -0.47 9.58 2.09
CA TRP A 14 -1.40 9.60 3.22
C TRP A 14 -2.78 10.22 2.93
N TYR A 15 -2.87 11.18 2.00
CA TYR A 15 -4.12 11.85 1.66
C TYR A 15 -5.06 10.96 0.83
N ASP A 16 -4.55 9.88 0.24
CA ASP A 16 -5.33 8.86 -0.46
C ASP A 16 -5.09 7.50 0.20
N PRO A 17 -5.97 7.08 1.13
CA PRO A 17 -5.72 5.88 1.92
C PRO A 17 -5.69 4.60 1.08
N TRP A 18 -6.38 4.57 -0.07
CA TRP A 18 -6.31 3.43 -0.99
C TRP A 18 -4.93 3.33 -1.63
N ARG A 19 -4.38 4.45 -2.11
CA ARG A 19 -3.03 4.49 -2.70
C ARG A 19 -1.95 4.14 -1.69
N LEU A 20 -2.07 4.64 -0.46
CA LEU A 20 -1.16 4.30 0.63
C LEU A 20 -1.16 2.79 0.87
N LEU A 21 -2.33 2.18 1.09
CA LEU A 21 -2.44 0.74 1.32
C LEU A 21 -1.99 -0.08 0.11
N MET A 22 -2.23 0.42 -1.11
CA MET A 22 -1.73 -0.20 -2.34
C MET A 22 -0.20 -0.21 -2.36
N ALA A 23 0.46 0.90 -1.99
CA ALA A 23 1.90 0.96 -1.87
C ALA A 23 2.41 -0.06 -0.84
N CYS A 24 1.76 -0.17 0.33
CA CYS A 24 2.12 -1.18 1.33
C CYS A 24 1.99 -2.62 0.78
N ILE A 25 0.94 -2.90 0.01
CA ILE A 25 0.76 -4.21 -0.65
C ILE A 25 1.90 -4.49 -1.65
N MET A 26 2.34 -3.48 -2.40
CA MET A 26 3.44 -3.61 -3.36
C MET A 26 4.80 -3.77 -2.67
N LEU A 27 5.01 -3.15 -1.51
CA LEU A 27 6.24 -3.26 -0.70
C LEU A 27 6.42 -4.62 -0.02
N ASN A 28 5.40 -5.48 0.03
CA ASN A 28 5.51 -6.81 0.61
C ASN A 28 6.66 -7.62 0.00
N GLN A 29 7.72 -7.85 0.78
CA GLN A 29 8.95 -8.53 0.33
C GLN A 29 9.55 -7.90 -0.95
N THR A 30 9.45 -6.58 -1.10
CA THR A 30 9.95 -5.88 -2.28
C THR A 30 10.51 -4.52 -1.88
N SER A 31 11.69 -4.20 -2.42
CA SER A 31 12.32 -2.92 -2.12
C SER A 31 11.55 -1.76 -2.75
N ARG A 32 11.55 -0.60 -2.07
CA ARG A 32 10.95 0.62 -2.61
C ARG A 32 11.51 1.00 -3.99
N ARG A 33 12.82 0.84 -4.20
CA ARG A 33 13.47 1.10 -5.49
C ARG A 33 12.80 0.37 -6.66
N GLN A 34 12.29 -0.84 -6.43
CA GLN A 34 11.54 -1.59 -7.43
C GLN A 34 10.07 -1.15 -7.50
N VAL A 35 9.46 -0.84 -6.34
CA VAL A 35 8.06 -0.42 -6.24
C VAL A 35 7.81 0.92 -6.91
N ASP A 36 8.65 1.93 -6.71
CA ASP A 36 8.43 3.29 -7.21
C ASP A 36 8.02 3.36 -8.71
N PRO A 37 8.78 2.79 -9.66
CA PRO A 37 8.40 2.84 -11.07
C PRO A 37 7.14 2.02 -11.39
N VAL A 38 6.94 0.89 -10.72
CA VAL A 38 5.78 0.01 -10.97
C VAL A 38 4.50 0.61 -10.38
N LEU A 39 4.57 1.21 -9.20
CA LEU A 39 3.47 1.90 -8.56
C LEU A 39 3.05 3.12 -9.38
N ALA A 40 4.00 3.90 -9.89
CA ALA A 40 3.71 5.02 -10.78
C ALA A 40 2.96 4.56 -12.03
N GLN A 41 3.47 3.53 -12.72
CA GLN A 41 2.81 2.96 -13.90
C GLN A 41 1.41 2.40 -13.57
N PHE A 42 1.28 1.71 -12.44
CA PHE A 42 0.01 1.15 -12.01
C PHE A 42 -1.02 2.23 -11.73
N LEU A 43 -0.65 3.29 -11.01
CA LEU A 43 -1.56 4.40 -10.68
C LEU A 43 -1.91 5.27 -11.89
N ASP A 44 -1.05 5.34 -12.91
CA ASP A 44 -1.39 5.97 -14.18
C ASP A 44 -2.48 5.18 -14.93
N THR A 45 -2.37 3.84 -14.92
CA THR A 45 -3.33 2.96 -15.62
C THR A 45 -4.61 2.74 -14.81
N HIS A 46 -4.50 2.65 -13.48
CA HIS A 46 -5.58 2.38 -12.54
C HIS A 46 -5.56 3.42 -11.41
N PRO A 47 -6.01 4.66 -11.66
CA PRO A 47 -5.88 5.76 -10.71
C PRO A 47 -6.84 5.70 -9.51
N THR A 48 -7.82 4.80 -9.53
CA THR A 48 -8.86 4.68 -8.51
C THR A 48 -9.11 3.21 -8.11
N PRO A 49 -9.64 2.96 -6.90
CA PRO A 49 -10.02 1.61 -6.47
C PRO A 49 -11.03 0.94 -7.41
N GLU A 50 -11.96 1.68 -8.01
CA GLU A 50 -12.95 1.14 -8.96
C GLU A 50 -12.30 0.61 -10.23
N SER A 51 -11.30 1.33 -10.76
CA SER A 51 -10.55 0.88 -11.94
C SER A 51 -9.74 -0.37 -11.61
N ALA A 52 -9.01 -0.37 -10.49
CA ALA A 52 -8.23 -1.51 -10.05
C ALA A 52 -9.09 -2.74 -9.71
N ALA A 53 -10.27 -2.57 -9.13
CA ALA A 53 -11.19 -3.65 -8.77
C ALA A 53 -11.83 -4.37 -9.98
N LYS A 54 -11.80 -3.72 -11.16
CA LYS A 54 -12.29 -4.24 -12.44
C LYS A 54 -11.18 -4.79 -13.33
N ALA A 55 -9.91 -4.57 -12.98
CA ALA A 55 -8.79 -5.02 -13.76
C ALA A 55 -8.71 -6.57 -13.79
N ASP A 56 -8.22 -7.12 -14.89
CA ASP A 56 -7.90 -8.54 -15.00
C ASP A 56 -6.52 -8.80 -14.34
N PRO A 57 -6.43 -9.64 -13.29
CA PRO A 57 -5.16 -10.03 -12.69
C PRO A 57 -4.15 -10.58 -13.70
N THR A 58 -4.60 -11.26 -14.75
CA THR A 58 -3.72 -11.82 -15.80
C THR A 58 -3.08 -10.71 -16.62
N ALA A 59 -3.85 -9.66 -16.95
CA ALA A 59 -3.35 -8.48 -17.66
C ALA A 59 -2.41 -7.62 -16.79
N LEU A 60 -2.60 -7.60 -15.46
CA LEU A 60 -1.71 -6.92 -14.51
C LEU A 60 -0.40 -7.67 -14.26
N ALA A 61 -0.38 -9.00 -14.44
CA ALA A 61 0.76 -9.83 -14.08
C ALA A 61 2.09 -9.40 -14.74
N PRO A 62 2.15 -9.02 -16.04
CA PRO A 62 3.38 -8.50 -16.66
C PRO A 62 3.90 -7.23 -16.00
N MET A 63 3.02 -6.27 -15.68
CA MET A 63 3.37 -5.00 -15.02
C MET A 63 3.94 -5.23 -13.63
N LEU A 64 3.32 -6.14 -12.86
CA LEU A 64 3.71 -6.43 -11.47
C LEU A 64 4.86 -7.44 -11.36
N LYS A 65 5.25 -8.09 -12.47
CA LYS A 65 6.29 -9.13 -12.53
C LYS A 65 7.63 -8.72 -11.89
N PRO A 66 8.13 -7.47 -12.06
CA PRO A 66 9.42 -7.06 -11.48
C PRO A 66 9.42 -7.04 -9.94
N LEU A 67 8.24 -6.95 -9.33
CA LEU A 67 8.10 -6.92 -7.88
C LEU A 67 8.17 -8.34 -7.27
N GLY A 68 8.05 -9.41 -8.07
CA GLY A 68 7.92 -10.78 -7.56
C GLY A 68 6.50 -11.13 -7.12
N LEU A 69 6.34 -12.26 -6.41
CA LEU A 69 5.03 -12.81 -6.03
C LEU A 69 4.03 -12.88 -7.20
N ASN A 70 4.53 -13.18 -8.41
CA ASN A 70 3.89 -12.93 -9.70
C ASN A 70 2.51 -13.58 -9.89
N LYS A 71 2.20 -14.66 -9.17
CA LYS A 71 0.87 -15.31 -9.19
C LYS A 71 -0.10 -14.70 -8.18
N LYS A 72 0.45 -14.24 -7.07
CA LYS A 72 -0.24 -13.87 -5.84
C LYS A 72 -0.62 -12.38 -5.85
N ARG A 73 0.35 -11.52 -6.15
CA ARG A 73 0.20 -10.06 -6.12
C ARG A 73 -0.85 -9.51 -7.08
N PRO A 74 -0.95 -9.94 -8.36
CA PRO A 74 -1.98 -9.40 -9.25
C PRO A 74 -3.40 -9.69 -8.76
N VAL A 75 -3.64 -10.89 -8.23
CA VAL A 75 -4.93 -11.27 -7.62
C VAL A 75 -5.20 -10.44 -6.36
N ALA A 76 -4.16 -10.25 -5.53
CA ALA A 76 -4.24 -9.47 -4.31
C ALA A 76 -4.70 -8.04 -4.57
N VAL A 77 -4.05 -7.34 -5.51
CA VAL A 77 -4.30 -5.95 -5.87
C VAL A 77 -5.75 -5.72 -6.29
N VAL A 78 -6.28 -6.58 -7.15
CA VAL A 78 -7.67 -6.51 -7.63
C VAL A 78 -8.65 -6.79 -6.50
N ARG A 79 -8.43 -7.86 -5.73
CA ARG A 79 -9.30 -8.26 -4.62
C ARG A 79 -9.32 -7.22 -3.51
N PHE A 80 -8.15 -6.73 -3.10
CA PHE A 80 -8.00 -5.64 -2.13
C PHE A 80 -8.82 -4.43 -2.58
N SER A 81 -8.67 -3.98 -3.83
CA SER A 81 -9.37 -2.79 -4.32
C SER A 81 -10.89 -2.99 -4.31
N ARG A 82 -11.38 -4.19 -4.61
CA ARG A 82 -12.80 -4.51 -4.51
C ARG A 82 -13.31 -4.49 -3.07
N GLU A 83 -12.56 -5.09 -2.15
CA GLU A 83 -12.93 -5.10 -0.73
C GLU A 83 -12.87 -3.68 -0.13
N TYR A 84 -11.92 -2.86 -0.58
CA TYR A 84 -11.75 -1.47 -0.17
C TYR A 84 -13.01 -0.62 -0.47
N LEU A 85 -13.66 -0.80 -1.63
CA LEU A 85 -14.87 -0.05 -2.01
C LEU A 85 -16.05 -0.28 -1.07
N ALA A 86 -16.15 -1.47 -0.48
CA ALA A 86 -17.18 -1.83 0.50
C ALA A 86 -16.69 -1.66 1.95
N TRP A 87 -15.46 -1.17 2.13
CA TRP A 87 -14.81 -1.19 3.42
C TRP A 87 -15.46 -0.21 4.39
N ARG A 88 -15.42 -0.62 5.66
CA ARG A 88 -15.83 0.16 6.82
C ARG A 88 -14.71 -0.01 7.82
N SER A 89 -14.33 1.08 8.49
CA SER A 89 -13.22 1.13 9.45
C SER A 89 -13.24 -0.06 10.40
N GLY A 90 -12.07 -0.68 10.61
CA GLY A 90 -11.88 -1.80 11.56
C GLY A 90 -12.08 -3.21 10.99
N ARG A 91 -12.53 -3.36 9.74
CA ARG A 91 -12.53 -4.68 9.07
C ARG A 91 -11.16 -4.95 8.44
N ALA A 92 -10.65 -6.19 8.52
CA ALA A 92 -9.45 -6.55 7.78
C ALA A 92 -9.68 -6.50 6.27
N LEU A 93 -8.71 -5.98 5.53
CA LEU A 93 -8.68 -6.00 4.05
C LEU A 93 -7.73 -7.07 3.56
N HIS A 94 -8.08 -7.73 2.46
CA HIS A 94 -7.24 -8.77 1.87
C HIS A 94 -5.81 -8.26 1.60
N TRP A 95 -4.81 -9.02 2.07
CA TRP A 95 -3.38 -8.74 1.90
C TRP A 95 -2.85 -7.48 2.60
N VAL A 96 -3.67 -6.80 3.39
CA VAL A 96 -3.19 -5.74 4.29
C VAL A 96 -2.80 -6.40 5.61
N GLY A 97 -1.51 -6.65 5.79
CA GLY A 97 -0.94 -7.15 7.05
C GLY A 97 -0.70 -6.04 8.07
N GLN A 98 -0.09 -6.39 9.22
CA GLN A 98 0.16 -5.44 10.31
C GLN A 98 0.91 -4.19 9.86
N TYR A 99 1.94 -4.33 9.01
CA TYR A 99 2.64 -3.19 8.41
C TYR A 99 1.70 -2.17 7.74
N GLY A 100 0.75 -2.64 6.91
CA GLY A 100 -0.19 -1.75 6.23
C GLY A 100 -1.24 -1.15 7.18
N VAL A 101 -1.61 -1.88 8.25
CA VAL A 101 -2.49 -1.38 9.31
C VAL A 101 -1.80 -0.27 10.08
N ASP A 102 -0.56 -0.49 10.52
CA ASP A 102 0.23 0.50 11.25
C ASP A 102 0.49 1.75 10.40
N ALA A 103 0.85 1.55 9.11
CA ALA A 103 1.00 2.66 8.17
C ALA A 103 -0.31 3.47 8.01
N TYR A 104 -1.46 2.80 7.92
CA TYR A 104 -2.74 3.49 7.86
C TYR A 104 -3.00 4.30 9.14
N ASP A 105 -2.80 3.72 10.31
CA ASP A 105 -3.06 4.38 11.58
C ASP A 105 -2.09 5.56 11.82
N ILE A 106 -0.81 5.41 11.49
CA ILE A 106 0.22 6.44 11.62
C ILE A 106 -0.06 7.60 10.66
N PHE A 107 -0.20 7.32 9.37
CA PHE A 107 -0.19 8.36 8.33
C PHE A 107 -1.57 8.91 7.99
N VAL A 108 -2.59 8.04 7.95
CA VAL A 108 -3.96 8.43 7.58
C VAL A 108 -4.75 8.90 8.80
N LEU A 109 -4.76 8.11 9.88
CA LEU A 109 -5.50 8.47 11.10
C LEU A 109 -4.72 9.40 12.04
N GLN A 110 -3.43 9.65 11.76
CA GLN A 110 -2.56 10.52 12.56
C GLN A 110 -2.44 10.06 14.02
N LYS A 111 -2.40 8.74 14.24
CA LYS A 111 -2.34 8.11 15.57
C LYS A 111 -0.93 7.69 15.98
N TRP A 112 0.10 8.35 15.45
CA TRP A 112 1.51 7.99 15.69
C TRP A 112 1.89 7.91 17.17
N GLU A 113 1.25 8.68 18.06
CA GLU A 113 1.51 8.64 19.51
C GLU A 113 1.04 7.34 20.20
N THR A 114 0.14 6.60 19.57
CA THR A 114 -0.50 5.41 20.18
C THR A 114 -0.16 4.11 19.47
N VAL A 115 0.46 4.18 18.29
CA VAL A 115 0.83 3.02 17.48
C VAL A 115 2.29 2.67 17.75
N THR A 116 2.55 1.40 18.07
CA THR A 116 3.90 0.86 18.26
C THR A 116 4.21 -0.14 17.15
N PRO A 117 4.77 0.29 16.00
CA PRO A 117 4.93 -0.59 14.85
C PRO A 117 6.09 -1.59 15.02
N ASP A 118 5.88 -2.81 14.50
CA ASP A 118 6.91 -3.85 14.42
C ASP A 118 7.89 -3.62 13.26
N ASP A 119 7.45 -2.94 12.21
CA ASP A 119 8.30 -2.60 11.07
C ASP A 119 9.38 -1.59 11.49
N SER A 120 10.64 -1.87 11.12
CA SER A 120 11.76 -1.06 11.56
C SER A 120 11.75 0.34 10.96
N VAL A 121 11.23 0.52 9.75
CA VAL A 121 11.20 1.82 9.08
C VAL A 121 10.06 2.67 9.64
N LEU A 122 8.89 2.09 9.87
CA LEU A 122 7.79 2.77 10.56
C LEU A 122 8.19 3.20 11.97
N ARG A 123 8.92 2.34 12.71
CA ARG A 123 9.42 2.68 14.05
C ARG A 123 10.37 3.88 14.00
N CYS A 124 11.35 3.87 13.09
CA CYS A 124 12.24 5.02 12.89
C CYS A 124 11.47 6.32 12.59
N TYR A 125 10.38 6.25 11.81
CA TYR A 125 9.55 7.41 11.51
C TYR A 125 8.78 7.92 12.74
N VAL A 126 8.22 7.02 13.57
CA VAL A 126 7.47 7.40 14.78
C VAL A 126 8.38 7.95 15.87
N ASP A 127 9.62 7.44 15.99
CA ASP A 127 10.60 7.89 16.99
C ASP A 127 11.24 9.25 16.65
N TRP A 128 11.16 9.69 15.39
CA TRP A 128 11.74 10.95 14.88
C TRP A 128 10.80 12.15 15.10
#